data_AF-A0A1F7FWS2-F1
#
_entry.id   AF-A0A1F7FWS2-F1
#
_cell.length_a   1.000
_cell.length_b   1.000
_cell.length_c   1.000
_cell.angle_alpha   90.00
_cell.angle_beta   90.00
_cell.angle_gamma   90.00
#
_symmetry.space_group_name_H-M   'P 1'
#
loop_
_entity.id
_entity.type
_entity.pdbx_description
1 polymer ?
#
loop_
_entity_poly.entity_id
_entity_poly.type
_entity_poly.pdbx_seq_one_letter_code
_entity_poly.pdbx_strand_id
1 'polypeptide(L)'
;MYRNYLPEFVNKCRFLRVPLSHAGQSQILQACRFALWNQQSEALQSIFMACGMSESEIIERKDFYLKFASMIGHLVILVPALTNYFMIDYIAEDMIDGGDPELAAAGSRLQNIIAAAKNKEEKIRGKVLMPSLPALSAAQIDFYKHNQAAFITDFFEPNWEYDSDRSYGLAVVAELLALDPEDRDHTGKILMDALGRFADRDEFFHYFTTTTARILYENNYKDWAALSIDVFSPLCGARQSELNRPISPAARLDDLPQIPAELELSAIANTWKTQGPDEAIKLAMERVKLTPGDAFSCGMLGHLYLEKFNIPMALACLSRSYWLEPNSAMVVFFLGQAFHAGYFEKQVDLCLAKLHDLPEYQKEPDQFQLGVELFIKCDTPEAHATLDGRPVGRCPLQMSGIKPGHHRIVWQLPDGKQHPYTVTLEDATVAKFRYHPDSGDISHEISRSGAVTIFDNGNAKLLDEVVSAYLVDDLALLPQPAVEDCICNPNSEDILAPRSLIEAVEPKSL
;
A
#
# COMPACT_ATOMS: atom_id res chain seq x y z
N MET A 1 34.44 5.45 -29.06
CA MET A 1 35.52 4.57 -29.58
C MET A 1 35.12 3.11 -29.54
N TYR A 2 34.72 2.55 -28.39
CA TYR A 2 34.29 1.14 -28.28
C TYR A 2 33.11 0.77 -29.22
N ARG A 3 32.15 1.68 -29.46
CA ARG A 3 31.01 1.43 -30.36
C ARG A 3 31.40 1.17 -31.82
N ASN A 4 32.35 1.94 -32.34
CA ASN A 4 32.71 1.88 -33.75
C ASN A 4 33.77 0.81 -34.02
N TYR A 5 34.67 0.55 -33.05
CA TYR A 5 35.78 -0.39 -33.18
C TYR A 5 36.12 -1.04 -31.82
N LEU A 6 35.25 -1.95 -31.37
CA LEU A 6 35.43 -2.66 -30.10
C LEU A 6 36.79 -3.40 -29.99
N PRO A 7 37.30 -4.10 -31.03
CA PRO A 7 38.60 -4.78 -30.94
C PRO A 7 39.79 -3.83 -30.68
N GLU A 8 39.80 -2.65 -31.30
CA GLU A 8 40.84 -1.64 -31.07
C GLU A 8 40.76 -1.07 -29.66
N PHE A 9 39.54 -0.84 -29.17
CA PHE A 9 39.32 -0.40 -27.80
C PHE A 9 39.79 -1.44 -26.78
N VAL A 10 39.48 -2.72 -27.00
CA VAL A 10 39.96 -3.83 -26.17
C VAL A 10 41.50 -3.88 -26.15
N ASN A 11 42.15 -3.73 -27.31
CA ASN A 11 43.61 -3.67 -27.37
C ASN A 11 44.15 -2.49 -26.55
N LYS A 12 43.53 -1.32 -26.66
CA LYS A 12 43.89 -0.15 -25.84
C LYS A 12 43.77 -0.44 -24.34
N CYS A 13 42.70 -1.10 -23.90
CA CYS A 13 42.53 -1.51 -22.50
C CYS A 13 43.64 -2.48 -22.05
N ARG A 14 44.07 -3.43 -22.90
CA ARG A 14 45.18 -4.34 -22.54
C ARG A 14 46.49 -3.60 -22.25
N PHE A 15 46.79 -2.54 -23.01
CA PHE A 15 48.01 -1.76 -22.84
C PHE A 15 47.92 -0.72 -21.73
N LEU A 16 46.81 0.01 -21.65
CA LEU A 16 46.67 1.14 -20.72
C LEU A 16 46.01 0.76 -19.39
N ARG A 17 45.41 -0.44 -19.32
CA ARG A 17 44.57 -0.89 -18.21
C ARG A 17 43.49 0.16 -17.90
N VAL A 18 43.09 0.31 -16.65
CA VAL A 18 42.19 1.37 -16.18
C VAL A 18 42.96 2.70 -16.08
N PRO A 19 42.61 3.73 -16.85
CA PRO A 19 43.30 5.02 -16.79
C PRO A 19 42.86 5.84 -15.55
N LEU A 20 43.67 6.84 -15.17
CA LEU A 20 43.32 7.80 -14.11
C LEU A 20 42.25 8.81 -14.56
N SER A 21 42.08 9.03 -15.86
CA SER A 21 41.08 9.97 -16.38
C SER A 21 39.66 9.42 -16.19
N HIS A 22 38.76 10.19 -15.57
CA HIS A 22 37.35 9.82 -15.41
C HIS A 22 36.67 9.46 -16.74
N ALA A 23 36.96 10.20 -17.83
CA ALA A 23 36.39 9.90 -19.15
C ALA A 23 36.80 8.49 -19.65
N GLY A 24 38.06 8.09 -19.42
CA GLY A 24 38.55 6.76 -19.77
C GLY A 24 37.92 5.66 -18.91
N GLN A 25 37.76 5.90 -17.61
CA GLN A 25 37.07 5.00 -16.68
C GLN A 25 35.61 4.78 -17.10
N SER A 26 34.86 5.86 -17.40
CA SER A 26 33.49 5.77 -17.91
C SER A 26 33.40 5.00 -19.23
N GLN A 27 34.36 5.17 -20.14
CA GLN A 27 34.39 4.40 -21.40
C GLN A 27 34.58 2.90 -21.17
N ILE A 28 35.35 2.50 -20.16
CA ILE A 28 35.52 1.08 -19.81
C ILE A 28 34.21 0.50 -19.29
N LEU A 29 33.52 1.19 -18.38
CA LEU A 29 32.23 0.72 -17.84
C LEU A 29 31.18 0.57 -18.96
N GLN A 30 31.08 1.55 -19.86
CA GLN A 30 30.15 1.45 -21.01
C GLN A 30 30.56 0.36 -22.00
N ALA A 31 31.86 0.15 -22.23
CA ALA A 31 32.32 -0.94 -23.07
C ALA A 31 31.98 -2.33 -22.49
N CYS A 32 32.01 -2.50 -21.16
CA CYS A 32 31.55 -3.73 -20.50
C CYS A 32 30.07 -3.99 -20.80
N ARG A 33 29.20 -2.99 -20.58
CA ARG A 33 27.76 -3.10 -20.88
C ARG A 33 27.51 -3.42 -22.35
N PHE A 34 28.14 -2.65 -23.24
CA PHE A 34 28.02 -2.84 -24.68
C PHE A 34 28.43 -4.26 -25.09
N ALA A 35 29.59 -4.73 -24.63
CA ALA A 35 30.09 -6.07 -24.96
C ALA A 35 29.15 -7.17 -24.44
N LEU A 36 28.63 -7.04 -23.21
CA LEU A 36 27.69 -7.99 -22.63
C LEU A 36 26.39 -8.09 -23.43
N TRP A 37 25.70 -6.97 -23.62
CA TRP A 37 24.38 -6.94 -24.25
C TRP A 37 24.41 -7.21 -25.76
N ASN A 38 25.57 -7.02 -26.41
CA ASN A 38 25.81 -7.42 -27.81
C ASN A 38 26.49 -8.79 -27.94
N GLN A 39 26.50 -9.60 -26.87
CA GLN A 39 27.00 -10.98 -26.86
C GLN A 39 28.47 -11.14 -27.31
N GLN A 40 29.30 -10.14 -27.04
CA GLN A 40 30.73 -10.10 -27.36
C GLN A 40 31.57 -10.66 -26.20
N SER A 41 31.42 -11.96 -25.91
CA SER A 41 32.03 -12.62 -24.73
C SER A 41 33.56 -12.51 -24.67
N GLU A 42 34.27 -12.68 -25.79
CA GLU A 42 35.75 -12.55 -25.83
C GLU A 42 36.24 -11.13 -25.52
N ALA A 43 35.49 -10.13 -26.01
CA ALA A 43 35.78 -8.72 -25.74
C ALA A 43 35.51 -8.41 -24.28
N LEU A 44 34.38 -8.86 -23.73
CA LEU A 44 34.03 -8.70 -22.32
C LEU A 44 35.08 -9.32 -21.40
N GLN A 45 35.50 -10.56 -21.69
CA GLN A 45 36.57 -11.23 -20.95
C GLN A 45 37.86 -10.39 -20.97
N SER A 46 38.25 -9.90 -22.14
CA SER A 46 39.47 -9.12 -22.30
C SER A 46 39.41 -7.78 -21.55
N ILE A 47 38.24 -7.16 -21.46
CA ILE A 47 38.04 -5.93 -20.69
C ILE A 47 38.16 -6.23 -19.19
N PHE A 48 37.51 -7.29 -18.68
CA PHE A 48 37.66 -7.68 -17.28
C PHE A 48 39.12 -7.97 -16.92
N MET A 49 39.85 -8.70 -17.77
CA MET A 49 41.29 -8.94 -17.57
C MET A 49 42.11 -7.64 -17.49
N ALA A 50 41.73 -6.61 -18.24
CA ALA A 50 42.39 -5.30 -18.19
C ALA A 50 42.04 -4.50 -16.92
N CYS A 51 40.90 -4.79 -16.29
CA CYS A 51 40.49 -4.21 -15.00
C CYS A 51 41.20 -4.84 -13.79
N GLY A 52 41.85 -5.99 -13.94
CA GLY A 52 42.69 -6.58 -12.89
C GLY A 52 43.95 -5.73 -12.63
N MET A 53 44.12 -5.27 -11.39
CA MET A 53 45.17 -4.36 -10.94
C MET A 53 45.62 -4.72 -9.51
N SER A 54 46.79 -4.24 -9.09
CA SER A 54 47.21 -4.38 -7.68
C SER A 54 46.33 -3.57 -6.73
N GLU A 55 46.36 -3.90 -5.43
CA GLU A 55 45.57 -3.22 -4.41
C GLU A 55 45.90 -1.71 -4.37
N SER A 56 47.17 -1.35 -4.55
CA SER A 56 47.61 0.05 -4.59
C SER A 56 47.04 0.84 -5.79
N GLU A 57 46.93 0.20 -6.94
CA GLU A 57 46.37 0.79 -8.16
C GLU A 57 44.85 0.90 -8.09
N ILE A 58 44.19 -0.04 -7.41
CA ILE A 58 42.75 -0.02 -7.12
C ILE A 58 42.41 1.17 -6.23
N ILE A 59 43.18 1.40 -5.16
CA ILE A 59 43.00 2.55 -4.26
C ILE A 59 43.19 3.87 -5.01
N GLU A 60 44.20 3.97 -5.88
CA GLU A 60 44.41 5.16 -6.72
C GLU A 60 43.22 5.44 -7.67
N ARG A 61 42.43 4.41 -7.99
CA ARG A 61 41.27 4.46 -8.89
C ARG A 61 39.97 4.15 -8.15
N LYS A 62 39.90 4.47 -6.85
CA LYS A 62 38.77 4.15 -5.96
C LYS A 62 37.39 4.38 -6.61
N ASP A 63 37.17 5.56 -7.19
CA ASP A 63 35.90 5.91 -7.84
C ASP A 63 35.48 4.95 -8.97
N PHE A 64 36.45 4.43 -9.74
CA PHE A 64 36.17 3.46 -10.78
C PHE A 64 35.76 2.13 -10.17
N TYR A 65 36.50 1.64 -9.16
CA TYR A 65 36.24 0.33 -8.58
C TYR A 65 34.95 0.27 -7.76
N LEU A 66 34.55 1.37 -7.10
CA LEU A 66 33.24 1.48 -6.48
C LEU A 66 32.10 1.36 -7.52
N LYS A 67 32.21 2.08 -8.64
CA LYS A 67 31.25 2.01 -9.75
C LYS A 67 31.27 0.66 -10.46
N PHE A 68 32.46 0.08 -10.63
CA PHE A 68 32.65 -1.23 -11.22
C PHE A 68 31.98 -2.31 -10.37
N ALA A 69 32.20 -2.31 -9.06
CA ALA A 69 31.60 -3.30 -8.16
C ALA A 69 30.07 -3.21 -8.16
N SER A 70 29.51 -2.00 -8.09
CA SER A 70 28.05 -1.78 -8.20
C SER A 70 27.50 -2.29 -9.54
N MET A 71 28.10 -1.87 -10.68
CA MET A 71 27.70 -2.31 -12.01
C MET A 71 27.77 -3.83 -12.15
N ILE A 72 28.89 -4.46 -11.77
CA ILE A 72 29.04 -5.91 -11.90
C ILE A 72 28.08 -6.65 -10.98
N GLY A 73 27.81 -6.13 -9.78
CA GLY A 73 26.78 -6.66 -8.90
C GLY A 73 25.41 -6.72 -9.58
N HIS A 74 24.98 -5.63 -10.24
CA HIS A 74 23.74 -5.61 -11.03
C HIS A 74 23.78 -6.62 -12.18
N LEU A 75 24.86 -6.65 -12.94
CA LEU A 75 24.98 -7.53 -14.10
C LEU A 75 25.01 -9.01 -13.70
N VAL A 76 25.61 -9.37 -12.56
CA VAL A 76 25.60 -10.74 -12.03
C VAL A 76 24.20 -11.16 -11.60
N ILE A 77 23.40 -10.25 -11.01
CA ILE A 77 21.99 -10.51 -10.69
C ILE A 77 21.21 -10.82 -11.98
N LEU A 78 21.38 -10.00 -13.01
CA LEU A 78 20.66 -10.15 -14.28
C LEU A 78 21.16 -11.33 -15.12
N VAL A 79 22.46 -11.62 -15.04
CA VAL A 79 23.15 -12.65 -15.82
C VAL A 79 24.07 -13.46 -14.88
N PRO A 80 23.53 -14.43 -14.11
CA PRO A 80 24.31 -15.21 -13.14
C PRO A 80 25.51 -15.95 -13.75
N ALA A 81 25.48 -16.24 -15.05
CA ALA A 81 26.59 -16.85 -15.77
C ALA A 81 27.87 -15.97 -15.81
N LEU A 82 27.77 -14.68 -15.48
CA LEU A 82 28.94 -13.81 -15.33
C LEU A 82 29.87 -14.23 -14.19
N THR A 83 29.37 -15.01 -13.22
CA THR A 83 30.20 -15.60 -12.16
C THR A 83 31.27 -16.57 -12.67
N ASN A 84 31.21 -16.98 -13.94
CA ASN A 84 32.26 -17.79 -14.57
C ASN A 84 33.52 -16.98 -14.96
N TYR A 85 33.43 -15.65 -14.97
CA TYR A 85 34.60 -14.80 -15.23
C TYR A 85 35.39 -14.61 -13.93
N PHE A 86 36.37 -15.49 -13.70
CA PHE A 86 37.18 -15.51 -12.47
C PHE A 86 37.77 -14.15 -12.08
N MET A 87 38.08 -13.30 -13.05
CA MET A 87 38.65 -11.97 -12.79
C MET A 87 37.75 -11.06 -11.95
N ILE A 88 36.43 -11.27 -11.98
CA ILE A 88 35.51 -10.53 -11.12
C ILE A 88 35.73 -10.88 -9.64
N ASP A 89 35.94 -12.17 -9.32
CA ASP A 89 36.23 -12.61 -7.95
C ASP A 89 37.55 -12.01 -7.46
N TYR A 90 38.61 -12.05 -8.29
CA TYR A 90 39.92 -11.48 -7.94
C TYR A 90 39.86 -9.97 -7.67
N ILE A 91 39.19 -9.21 -8.54
CA ILE A 91 39.04 -7.76 -8.33
C ILE A 91 38.30 -7.47 -7.01
N ALA A 92 37.28 -8.26 -6.68
CA ALA A 92 36.54 -8.10 -5.43
C ALA A 92 37.41 -8.43 -4.20
N GLU A 93 38.26 -9.45 -4.29
CA GLU A 93 39.24 -9.83 -3.25
C GLU A 93 40.29 -8.72 -3.06
N ASP A 94 40.90 -8.23 -4.14
CA ASP A 94 41.90 -7.15 -4.09
C ASP A 94 41.31 -5.83 -3.55
N MET A 95 40.02 -5.56 -3.79
CA MET A 95 39.30 -4.43 -3.18
C MET A 95 39.16 -4.58 -1.65
N ILE A 96 39.04 -5.80 -1.13
CA ILE A 96 38.95 -6.11 0.30
C ILE A 96 40.33 -5.99 0.96
N ASP A 97 41.34 -6.58 0.32
CA ASP A 97 42.68 -6.69 0.88
C ASP A 97 43.46 -5.37 0.85
N GLY A 98 43.05 -4.43 0.00
CA GLY A 98 43.67 -3.09 -0.09
C GLY A 98 43.51 -2.19 1.14
N GLY A 99 42.61 -2.53 2.08
CA GLY A 99 42.49 -1.84 3.37
C GLY A 99 41.77 -0.48 3.37
N ASP A 100 41.25 0.00 2.22
CA ASP A 100 40.30 1.12 2.19
C ASP A 100 38.90 0.62 2.61
N PRO A 101 38.25 1.25 3.61
CA PRO A 101 36.99 0.73 4.16
C PRO A 101 35.82 0.70 3.15
N GLU A 102 35.74 1.66 2.24
CA GLU A 102 34.66 1.73 1.26
C GLU A 102 34.85 0.69 0.16
N LEU A 103 36.08 0.53 -0.33
CA LEU A 103 36.42 -0.52 -1.28
C LEU A 103 36.22 -1.91 -0.66
N ALA A 104 36.61 -2.11 0.59
CA ALA A 104 36.40 -3.39 1.27
C ALA A 104 34.92 -3.72 1.46
N ALA A 105 34.08 -2.73 1.79
CA ALA A 105 32.63 -2.92 1.87
C ALA A 105 32.02 -3.26 0.49
N ALA A 106 32.41 -2.54 -0.56
CA ALA A 106 31.94 -2.78 -1.92
C ALA A 106 32.40 -4.15 -2.47
N GLY A 107 33.66 -4.54 -2.22
CA GLY A 107 34.23 -5.83 -2.59
C GLY A 107 33.54 -6.98 -1.85
N SER A 108 33.35 -6.85 -0.52
CA SER A 108 32.62 -7.84 0.28
C SER A 108 31.19 -8.03 -0.22
N ARG A 109 30.49 -6.93 -0.54
CA ARG A 109 29.14 -6.98 -1.11
C ARG A 109 29.15 -7.72 -2.45
N LEU A 110 30.09 -7.41 -3.33
CA LEU A 110 30.20 -8.07 -4.64
C LEU A 110 30.46 -9.58 -4.48
N GLN A 111 31.35 -9.99 -3.58
CA GLN A 111 31.59 -11.41 -3.28
C GLN A 111 30.32 -12.13 -2.80
N ASN A 112 29.53 -11.48 -1.93
CA ASN A 112 28.25 -12.05 -1.48
C ASN A 112 27.27 -12.26 -2.64
N ILE A 113 27.15 -11.29 -3.56
CA ILE A 113 26.31 -11.41 -4.76
C ILE A 113 26.79 -12.57 -5.64
N ILE A 114 28.11 -12.68 -5.85
CA ILE A 114 28.69 -13.76 -6.65
C ILE A 114 28.46 -15.13 -6.01
N ALA A 115 28.62 -15.25 -4.70
CA ALA A 115 28.38 -16.49 -3.97
C ALA A 115 26.91 -16.94 -4.08
N ALA A 116 25.96 -16.01 -3.89
CA ALA A 116 24.53 -16.27 -4.06
C ALA A 116 24.21 -16.75 -5.49
N ALA A 117 24.72 -16.05 -6.50
CA ALA A 117 24.53 -16.40 -7.91
C ALA A 117 25.13 -17.77 -8.28
N LYS A 118 26.26 -18.17 -7.67
CA LYS A 118 26.90 -19.49 -7.87
C LYS A 118 26.09 -20.62 -7.22
N ASN A 119 25.52 -20.40 -6.04
CA ASN A 119 24.84 -21.43 -5.25
C ASN A 119 23.42 -21.77 -5.75
N LYS A 120 22.88 -21.01 -6.72
CA LYS A 120 21.49 -21.16 -7.22
C LYS A 120 20.49 -21.29 -6.07
N GLU A 121 20.70 -20.56 -4.98
CA GLU A 121 19.78 -20.64 -3.83
C GLU A 121 18.38 -20.25 -4.31
N GLU A 122 17.45 -21.21 -4.23
CA GLU A 122 16.15 -21.10 -4.88
C GLU A 122 15.24 -20.08 -4.20
N LYS A 123 15.53 -19.69 -2.94
CA LYS A 123 14.76 -18.72 -2.16
C LYS A 123 15.61 -18.09 -1.06
N ILE A 124 16.28 -16.99 -1.36
CA ILE A 124 16.55 -15.99 -0.33
C ILE A 124 15.38 -15.00 -0.34
N ARG A 125 14.98 -14.55 0.84
CA ARG A 125 13.98 -13.48 1.02
C ARG A 125 14.75 -12.22 1.38
N GLY A 126 15.06 -11.41 0.37
CA GLY A 126 15.66 -10.08 0.58
C GLY A 126 14.84 -9.25 1.58
N LYS A 127 15.54 -8.51 2.44
CA LYS A 127 14.99 -7.63 3.47
C LYS A 127 15.35 -6.18 3.17
N VAL A 128 14.40 -5.28 3.41
CA VAL A 128 14.64 -3.84 3.36
C VAL A 128 15.20 -3.37 4.70
N LEU A 129 16.37 -2.74 4.67
CA LEU A 129 17.10 -2.25 5.83
C LEU A 129 17.33 -0.74 5.75
N MET A 130 16.32 0.01 5.31
CA MET A 130 16.48 1.46 5.18
C MET A 130 16.81 2.10 6.53
N PRO A 131 17.80 3.00 6.60
CA PRO A 131 18.07 3.75 7.82
C PRO A 131 16.95 4.76 8.07
N SER A 132 16.98 5.48 9.19
CA SER A 132 16.14 6.68 9.32
C SER A 132 16.44 7.66 8.18
N LEU A 133 15.40 8.28 7.62
CA LEU A 133 15.57 9.20 6.50
C LEU A 133 16.49 10.37 6.91
N PRO A 134 17.63 10.58 6.23
CA PRO A 134 18.51 11.70 6.56
C PRO A 134 17.85 13.03 6.19
N ALA A 135 18.29 14.11 6.84
CA ALA A 135 17.84 15.46 6.48
C ALA A 135 18.42 15.85 5.11
N LEU A 136 17.57 15.85 4.08
CA LEU A 136 17.93 16.24 2.71
C LEU A 136 17.41 17.65 2.43
N SER A 137 18.29 18.52 1.91
CA SER A 137 17.91 19.84 1.40
C SER A 137 17.11 19.72 0.09
N ALA A 138 16.33 20.75 -0.24
CA ALA A 138 15.61 20.81 -1.51
C ALA A 138 16.54 20.64 -2.74
N ALA A 139 17.77 21.18 -2.67
CA ALA A 139 18.76 21.02 -3.74
C ALA A 139 19.27 19.58 -3.88
N GLN A 140 19.40 18.83 -2.78
CA GLN A 140 19.77 17.41 -2.83
C GLN A 140 18.63 16.56 -3.40
N ILE A 141 17.38 16.85 -3.00
CA ILE A 141 16.22 16.17 -3.57
C ILE A 141 16.11 16.45 -5.07
N ASP A 142 16.28 17.71 -5.49
CA ASP A 142 16.28 18.09 -6.91
C ASP A 142 17.42 17.42 -7.69
N PHE A 143 18.61 17.31 -7.09
CA PHE A 143 19.71 16.53 -7.67
C PHE A 143 19.29 15.07 -7.94
N TYR A 144 18.68 14.40 -6.98
CA TYR A 144 18.23 13.00 -7.16
C TYR A 144 17.09 12.86 -8.17
N LYS A 145 16.19 13.83 -8.26
CA LYS A 145 15.15 13.90 -9.31
C LYS A 145 15.71 14.00 -10.74
N HIS A 146 16.92 14.52 -10.89
CA HIS A 146 17.61 14.57 -12.18
C HIS A 146 18.67 13.47 -12.34
N ASN A 147 18.98 12.73 -11.26
CA ASN A 147 20.02 11.72 -11.19
C ASN A 147 19.55 10.49 -10.40
N GLN A 148 18.47 9.85 -10.85
CA GLN A 148 17.82 8.74 -10.13
C GLN A 148 18.74 7.53 -9.92
N ALA A 149 19.69 7.30 -10.82
CA ALA A 149 20.69 6.24 -10.65
C ALA A 149 21.55 6.49 -9.40
N ALA A 150 21.90 7.75 -9.10
CA ALA A 150 22.63 8.10 -7.89
C ALA A 150 21.79 7.83 -6.63
N PHE A 151 20.48 8.07 -6.67
CA PHE A 151 19.59 7.77 -5.55
C PHE A 151 19.57 6.26 -5.22
N ILE A 152 19.56 5.41 -6.25
CA ILE A 152 19.62 3.95 -6.08
C ILE A 152 20.95 3.56 -5.44
N THR A 153 22.08 4.07 -5.94
CA THR A 153 23.41 3.73 -5.44
C THR A 153 23.65 4.26 -4.02
N ASP A 154 23.21 5.47 -3.71
CA ASP A 154 23.45 6.11 -2.41
C ASP A 154 22.58 5.52 -1.30
N PHE A 155 21.34 5.13 -1.62
CA PHE A 155 20.35 4.76 -0.60
C PHE A 155 19.79 3.35 -0.72
N PHE A 156 19.49 2.85 -1.90
CA PHE A 156 18.88 1.52 -2.00
C PHE A 156 19.93 0.42 -1.98
N GLU A 157 21.01 0.55 -2.75
CA GLU A 157 22.02 -0.50 -2.82
C GLU A 157 22.65 -0.87 -1.47
N PRO A 158 22.99 0.07 -0.57
CA PRO A 158 23.58 -0.29 0.71
C PRO A 158 22.57 -0.84 1.72
N ASN A 159 21.27 -0.57 1.51
CA ASN A 159 20.22 -0.79 2.50
C ASN A 159 19.15 -1.80 2.03
N TRP A 160 19.50 -2.60 1.03
CA TRP A 160 18.66 -3.68 0.52
C TRP A 160 19.45 -4.99 0.60
N GLU A 161 19.00 -5.94 1.42
CA GLU A 161 19.62 -7.27 1.43
C GLU A 161 19.35 -7.97 0.09
N TYR A 162 20.42 -8.41 -0.56
CA TYR A 162 20.38 -9.01 -1.88
C TYR A 162 19.77 -10.40 -1.85
N ASP A 163 19.16 -10.75 -2.99
CA ASP A 163 18.50 -12.01 -3.33
C ASP A 163 16.99 -12.05 -2.98
N SER A 164 16.24 -11.30 -3.80
CA SER A 164 14.78 -11.36 -3.97
C SER A 164 14.42 -10.84 -5.37
N ASP A 165 13.18 -11.06 -5.84
CA ASP A 165 12.64 -10.46 -7.08
C ASP A 165 12.88 -8.93 -7.14
N ARG A 166 13.01 -8.27 -5.99
CA ARG A 166 13.21 -6.83 -5.96
C ARG A 166 14.62 -6.39 -6.30
N SER A 167 15.63 -7.22 -6.00
CA SER A 167 17.01 -6.97 -6.41
C SER A 167 17.14 -6.98 -7.94
N TYR A 168 16.36 -7.82 -8.64
CA TYR A 168 16.24 -7.77 -10.11
C TYR A 168 15.63 -6.46 -10.57
N GLY A 169 14.54 -6.00 -9.94
CA GLY A 169 13.93 -4.69 -10.18
C GLY A 169 14.92 -3.52 -10.10
N LEU A 170 15.68 -3.45 -9.00
CA LEU A 170 16.69 -2.42 -8.76
C LEU A 170 17.84 -2.51 -9.78
N ALA A 171 18.34 -3.71 -10.04
CA ALA A 171 19.41 -3.93 -11.02
C ALA A 171 19.00 -3.52 -12.43
N VAL A 172 17.80 -3.90 -12.88
CA VAL A 172 17.27 -3.48 -14.18
C VAL A 172 17.21 -1.96 -14.28
N VAL A 173 16.64 -1.28 -13.28
CA VAL A 173 16.51 0.18 -13.31
C VAL A 173 17.87 0.88 -13.30
N ALA A 174 18.78 0.46 -12.42
CA ALA A 174 20.12 1.02 -12.36
C ALA A 174 20.85 0.89 -13.69
N GLU A 175 20.77 -0.28 -14.33
CA GLU A 175 21.39 -0.52 -15.63
C GLU A 175 20.70 0.24 -16.76
N LEU A 176 19.36 0.29 -16.77
CA LEU A 176 18.58 1.04 -17.76
C LEU A 176 18.90 2.54 -17.73
N LEU A 177 19.07 3.13 -16.54
CA LEU A 177 19.44 4.54 -16.37
C LEU A 177 20.91 4.82 -16.73
N ALA A 178 21.77 3.80 -16.64
CA ALA A 178 23.18 3.89 -16.99
C ALA A 178 23.49 3.65 -18.47
N LEU A 179 22.50 3.20 -19.27
CA LEU A 179 22.67 3.02 -20.71
C LEU A 179 22.91 4.35 -21.43
N ASP A 180 23.88 4.30 -22.35
CA ASP A 180 24.04 5.36 -23.33
C ASP A 180 22.77 5.48 -24.21
N PRO A 181 22.44 6.68 -24.70
CA PRO A 181 21.22 6.92 -25.48
C PRO A 181 21.00 5.93 -26.63
N GLU A 182 22.07 5.51 -27.31
CA GLU A 182 22.02 4.61 -28.46
C GLU A 182 21.62 3.17 -28.12
N ASP A 183 21.80 2.73 -26.87
CA ASP A 183 21.48 1.36 -26.45
C ASP A 183 20.10 1.25 -25.80
N ARG A 184 19.46 2.39 -25.46
CA ARG A 184 18.21 2.41 -24.68
C ARG A 184 17.06 1.68 -25.34
N ASP A 185 16.97 1.73 -26.67
CA ASP A 185 15.85 1.10 -27.39
C ASP A 185 15.98 -0.43 -27.40
N HIS A 186 17.14 -0.95 -27.80
CA HIS A 186 17.35 -2.40 -27.90
C HIS A 186 17.63 -3.05 -26.55
N THR A 187 18.67 -2.59 -25.85
CA THR A 187 19.08 -3.16 -24.56
C THR A 187 18.07 -2.81 -23.47
N GLY A 188 17.51 -1.60 -23.48
CA GLY A 188 16.49 -1.23 -22.51
C GLY A 188 15.24 -2.12 -22.60
N LYS A 189 14.83 -2.51 -23.81
CA LYS A 189 13.74 -3.48 -23.99
C LYS A 189 14.09 -4.85 -23.40
N ILE A 190 15.30 -5.38 -23.68
CA ILE A 190 15.76 -6.66 -23.12
C ILE A 190 15.73 -6.63 -21.58
N LEU A 191 16.20 -5.52 -20.99
CA LEU A 191 16.23 -5.32 -19.55
C LEU A 191 14.83 -5.26 -18.93
N MET A 192 13.89 -4.53 -19.55
CA MET A 192 12.50 -4.46 -19.07
C MET A 192 11.78 -5.80 -19.23
N ASP A 193 11.95 -6.48 -20.37
CA ASP A 193 11.34 -7.77 -20.68
C ASP A 193 11.75 -8.87 -19.68
N ALA A 194 12.88 -8.71 -18.99
CA ALA A 194 13.33 -9.62 -17.93
C ALA A 194 12.44 -9.58 -16.67
N LEU A 195 11.70 -8.50 -16.45
CA LEU A 195 10.80 -8.34 -15.28
C LEU A 195 9.32 -8.51 -15.62
N GLY A 196 8.96 -8.49 -16.90
CA GLY A 196 7.59 -8.57 -17.35
C GLY A 196 7.39 -7.93 -18.71
N ARG A 197 6.15 -7.97 -19.22
CA ARG A 197 5.80 -7.28 -20.46
C ARG A 197 5.25 -5.90 -20.15
N PHE A 198 5.90 -4.88 -20.66
CA PHE A 198 5.49 -3.48 -20.56
C PHE A 198 5.27 -2.93 -21.97
N ALA A 199 4.23 -2.11 -22.15
CA ALA A 199 3.92 -1.49 -23.43
C ALA A 199 4.97 -0.42 -23.79
N ASP A 200 5.46 0.30 -22.79
CA ASP A 200 6.46 1.35 -22.95
C ASP A 200 7.31 1.54 -21.68
N ARG A 201 8.32 2.41 -21.79
CA ARG A 201 9.27 2.73 -20.71
C ARG A 201 8.58 3.44 -19.54
N ASP A 202 7.59 4.29 -19.81
CA ASP A 202 6.87 5.05 -18.80
C ASP A 202 6.02 4.11 -17.92
N GLU A 203 5.38 3.09 -18.51
CA GLU A 203 4.67 2.04 -17.79
C GLU A 203 5.59 1.21 -16.91
N PHE A 204 6.79 0.86 -17.42
CA PHE A 204 7.80 0.16 -16.64
C PHE A 204 8.24 0.98 -15.41
N PHE A 205 8.55 2.27 -15.57
CA PHE A 205 8.94 3.13 -14.45
C PHE A 205 7.79 3.40 -13.49
N HIS A 206 6.56 3.50 -13.98
CA HIS A 206 5.39 3.57 -13.12
C HIS A 206 5.28 2.30 -12.26
N TYR A 207 5.34 1.12 -12.87
CA TYR A 207 5.33 -0.16 -12.16
C TYR A 207 6.46 -0.26 -11.12
N PHE A 208 7.69 0.09 -11.52
CA PHE A 208 8.84 0.08 -10.63
C PHE A 208 8.62 1.03 -9.45
N THR A 209 8.27 2.29 -9.71
CA THR A 209 8.11 3.32 -8.67
C THR A 209 7.06 2.91 -7.65
N THR A 210 5.88 2.49 -8.11
CA THR A 210 4.77 2.09 -7.25
C THR A 210 5.12 0.87 -6.42
N THR A 211 5.78 -0.14 -7.02
CA THR A 211 6.15 -1.36 -6.30
C THR A 211 7.30 -1.11 -5.30
N THR A 212 8.25 -0.22 -5.59
CA THR A 212 9.32 0.16 -4.64
C THR A 212 8.68 0.83 -3.43
N ALA A 213 7.83 1.82 -3.69
CA ALA A 213 7.15 2.57 -2.65
C ALA A 213 6.30 1.65 -1.78
N ARG A 214 5.59 0.68 -2.38
CA ARG A 214 4.83 -0.35 -1.66
C ARG A 214 5.71 -1.13 -0.69
N ILE A 215 6.82 -1.70 -1.15
CA ILE A 215 7.67 -2.54 -0.31
C ILE A 215 8.26 -1.72 0.85
N LEU A 216 8.73 -0.50 0.57
CA LEU A 216 9.21 0.40 1.62
C LEU A 216 8.11 0.69 2.65
N TYR A 217 6.90 0.96 2.17
CA TYR A 217 5.74 1.26 3.00
C TYR A 217 5.34 0.06 3.89
N GLU A 218 5.22 -1.14 3.30
CA GLU A 218 4.89 -2.39 4.01
C GLU A 218 5.94 -2.78 5.07
N ASN A 219 7.18 -2.29 4.93
CA ASN A 219 8.26 -2.49 5.90
C ASN A 219 8.45 -1.29 6.84
N ASN A 220 7.42 -0.45 7.02
CA ASN A 220 7.40 0.70 7.93
C ASN A 220 8.37 1.84 7.57
N TYR A 221 8.76 1.96 6.29
CA TYR A 221 9.61 3.05 5.79
C TYR A 221 8.79 4.07 4.95
N LYS A 222 7.69 4.58 5.52
CA LYS A 222 6.75 5.48 4.83
C LYS A 222 7.40 6.75 4.25
N ASP A 223 8.37 7.34 4.95
CA ASP A 223 9.05 8.55 4.48
C ASP A 223 9.98 8.25 3.29
N TRP A 224 10.63 7.08 3.30
CA TRP A 224 11.38 6.58 2.15
C TRP A 224 10.47 6.27 0.97
N ALA A 225 9.29 5.69 1.22
CA ALA A 225 8.31 5.42 0.17
C ALA A 225 7.89 6.73 -0.53
N ALA A 226 7.58 7.78 0.25
CA ALA A 226 7.24 9.10 -0.28
C ALA A 226 8.38 9.73 -1.06
N LEU A 227 9.61 9.71 -0.53
CA LEU A 227 10.78 10.24 -1.22
C LEU A 227 11.08 9.48 -2.52
N SER A 228 10.89 8.16 -2.51
CA SER A 228 11.11 7.33 -3.70
C SER A 228 10.13 7.68 -4.82
N ILE A 229 8.85 7.89 -4.50
CA ILE A 229 7.87 8.39 -5.47
C ILE A 229 8.34 9.73 -6.02
N ASP A 230 8.71 10.67 -5.16
CA ASP A 230 9.13 12.01 -5.58
C ASP A 230 10.37 11.99 -6.49
N VAL A 231 11.34 11.10 -6.22
CA VAL A 231 12.57 10.98 -7.02
C VAL A 231 12.33 10.27 -8.36
N PHE A 232 11.53 9.20 -8.39
CA PHE A 232 11.32 8.40 -9.61
C PHE A 232 10.14 8.86 -10.47
N SER A 233 9.25 9.72 -9.94
CA SER A 233 8.09 10.22 -10.70
C SER A 233 8.42 10.85 -12.06
N PRO A 234 9.53 11.58 -12.25
CA PRO A 234 9.87 12.15 -13.56
C PRO A 234 10.12 11.10 -14.65
N LEU A 235 10.44 9.85 -14.27
CA LEU A 235 10.68 8.75 -15.21
C LEU A 235 9.39 8.12 -15.72
N CYS A 236 8.24 8.45 -15.11
CA CYS A 236 6.93 7.88 -15.45
C CYS A 236 6.21 8.67 -16.57
N GLY A 237 6.80 9.77 -17.05
CA GLY A 237 6.27 10.57 -18.15
C GLY A 237 4.83 11.01 -17.93
N ALA A 238 3.94 10.69 -18.88
CA ALA A 238 2.52 11.07 -18.80
C ALA A 238 1.79 10.43 -17.61
N ARG A 239 2.29 9.31 -17.09
CA ARG A 239 1.72 8.58 -15.95
C ARG A 239 2.16 9.16 -14.60
N GLN A 240 2.93 10.25 -14.60
CA GLN A 240 3.34 10.89 -13.35
C GLN A 240 2.13 11.34 -12.51
N SER A 241 1.06 11.82 -13.14
CA SER A 241 -0.16 12.21 -12.42
C SER A 241 -0.96 11.03 -11.85
N GLU A 242 -0.67 9.81 -12.31
CA GLU A 242 -1.27 8.57 -11.81
C GLU A 242 -0.54 8.05 -10.56
N LEU A 243 0.69 8.54 -10.31
CA LEU A 243 1.42 8.31 -9.06
C LEU A 243 0.75 9.06 -7.92
N ASN A 244 -0.31 8.49 -7.39
CA ASN A 244 -0.87 8.90 -6.13
C ASN A 244 0.13 8.56 -4.99
N ARG A 245 0.05 9.30 -3.86
CA ARG A 245 0.68 8.92 -2.58
C ARG A 245 0.54 7.41 -2.38
N PRO A 246 1.56 6.68 -1.86
CA PRO A 246 1.66 5.22 -1.99
C PRO A 246 0.32 4.57 -1.66
N ILE A 247 -0.44 4.31 -2.70
CA ILE A 247 -1.57 3.42 -2.64
C ILE A 247 -0.89 2.07 -2.80
N SER A 248 -1.10 1.13 -1.87
CA SER A 248 -0.82 -0.25 -2.29
C SER A 248 -1.67 -0.47 -3.52
N PRO A 249 -1.17 -0.90 -4.67
CA PRO A 249 -2.07 -1.55 -5.61
C PRO A 249 -2.72 -2.72 -4.86
N ALA A 250 -3.98 -3.05 -5.12
CA ALA A 250 -4.52 -4.36 -4.79
C ALA A 250 -3.44 -5.36 -5.19
N ALA A 251 -2.95 -6.12 -4.20
CA ALA A 251 -2.10 -7.25 -4.51
C ALA A 251 -2.80 -8.02 -5.65
N ARG A 252 -2.10 -8.25 -6.77
CA ARG A 252 -2.64 -9.18 -7.75
C ARG A 252 -2.88 -10.47 -6.98
N LEU A 253 -4.04 -11.08 -7.17
CA LEU A 253 -4.41 -12.29 -6.43
C LEU A 253 -3.31 -13.37 -6.55
N ASP A 254 -2.58 -13.36 -7.66
CA ASP A 254 -1.45 -14.23 -7.98
C ASP A 254 -0.14 -13.90 -7.25
N ASP A 255 0.02 -12.68 -6.74
CA ASP A 255 1.20 -12.23 -5.97
C ASP A 255 1.02 -12.46 -4.45
N LEU A 256 -0.19 -12.83 -4.02
CA LEU A 256 -0.47 -13.14 -2.62
C LEU A 256 0.16 -14.49 -2.25
N PRO A 257 0.72 -14.64 -1.03
CA PRO A 257 1.12 -15.95 -0.54
C PRO A 257 -0.08 -16.90 -0.65
N GLN A 258 0.18 -18.17 -0.94
CA GLN A 258 -0.88 -19.18 -1.02
C GLN A 258 -1.76 -19.09 0.24
N ILE A 259 -3.01 -18.68 0.04
CA ILE A 259 -3.95 -18.44 1.13
C ILE A 259 -4.54 -19.79 1.53
N PRO A 260 -4.44 -20.20 2.80
CA PRO A 260 -5.16 -21.37 3.30
C PRO A 260 -6.66 -21.25 3.02
N ALA A 261 -7.33 -22.36 2.69
CA ALA A 261 -8.74 -22.35 2.28
C ALA A 261 -9.66 -21.75 3.36
N GLU A 262 -9.33 -21.98 4.63
CA GLU A 262 -10.02 -21.44 5.80
C GLU A 262 -9.89 -19.92 5.95
N LEU A 263 -8.87 -19.32 5.34
CA LEU A 263 -8.62 -17.87 5.34
C LEU A 263 -9.12 -17.20 4.07
N GLU A 264 -9.78 -17.90 3.15
CA GLU A 264 -10.47 -17.25 2.03
C GLU A 264 -11.58 -16.32 2.52
N LEU A 265 -11.81 -15.18 1.84
CA LEU A 265 -12.90 -14.25 2.20
C LEU A 265 -14.27 -14.93 2.21
N SER A 266 -14.49 -15.90 1.32
CA SER A 266 -15.68 -16.74 1.25
C SER A 266 -15.87 -17.58 2.52
N ALA A 267 -14.79 -18.19 3.02
CA ALA A 267 -14.76 -18.98 4.24
C ALA A 267 -15.00 -18.11 5.48
N ILE A 268 -14.36 -16.94 5.57
CA ILE A 268 -14.58 -15.97 6.64
C ILE A 268 -16.04 -15.50 6.65
N ALA A 269 -16.60 -15.14 5.50
CA ALA A 269 -17.99 -14.73 5.38
C ALA A 269 -18.96 -15.87 5.77
N ASN A 270 -18.63 -17.13 5.45
CA ASN A 270 -19.41 -18.28 5.88
C ASN A 270 -19.32 -18.51 7.40
N THR A 271 -18.13 -18.37 7.99
CA THR A 271 -17.93 -18.42 9.45
C THR A 271 -18.73 -17.33 10.14
N TRP A 272 -18.73 -16.11 9.60
CA TRP A 272 -19.53 -15.02 10.14
C TRP A 272 -21.03 -15.39 10.17
N LYS A 273 -21.56 -15.94 9.07
CA LYS A 273 -22.97 -16.36 8.99
C LYS A 273 -23.33 -17.54 9.90
N THR A 274 -22.42 -18.46 10.15
CA THR A 274 -22.70 -19.75 10.83
C THR A 274 -22.27 -19.78 12.30
N GLN A 275 -21.21 -19.05 12.64
CA GLN A 275 -20.56 -19.06 13.97
C GLN A 275 -20.55 -17.67 14.62
N GLY A 276 -20.81 -16.60 13.86
CA GLY A 276 -20.92 -15.23 14.36
C GLY A 276 -19.65 -14.38 14.16
N PRO A 277 -19.73 -13.09 14.52
CA PRO A 277 -18.68 -12.11 14.21
C PRO A 277 -17.36 -12.37 14.97
N ASP A 278 -17.42 -12.90 16.19
CA ASP A 278 -16.21 -13.09 17.02
C ASP A 278 -15.23 -14.11 16.42
N GLU A 279 -15.73 -15.23 15.90
CA GLU A 279 -14.88 -16.22 15.22
C GLU A 279 -14.42 -15.74 13.85
N ALA A 280 -15.28 -15.02 13.12
CA ALA A 280 -14.90 -14.43 11.83
C ALA A 280 -13.78 -13.38 11.97
N ILE A 281 -13.80 -12.58 13.04
CA ILE A 281 -12.75 -11.59 13.34
C ILE A 281 -11.39 -12.27 13.53
N LYS A 282 -11.32 -13.39 14.26
CA LYS A 282 -10.06 -14.12 14.45
C LYS A 282 -9.44 -14.55 13.11
N LEU A 283 -10.25 -15.17 12.25
CA LEU A 283 -9.81 -15.60 10.91
C LEU A 283 -9.43 -14.39 10.03
N ALA A 284 -10.22 -13.31 10.07
CA ALA A 284 -9.94 -12.10 9.33
C ALA A 284 -8.63 -11.43 9.79
N MET A 285 -8.33 -11.41 11.09
CA MET A 285 -7.05 -10.93 11.62
C MET A 285 -5.86 -11.78 11.13
N GLU A 286 -6.01 -13.11 11.10
CA GLU A 286 -4.98 -13.99 10.54
C GLU A 286 -4.76 -13.75 9.04
N ARG A 287 -5.85 -13.56 8.28
CA ARG A 287 -5.76 -13.22 6.86
C ARG A 287 -5.09 -11.87 6.65
N VAL A 288 -5.42 -10.83 7.42
CA VAL A 288 -4.78 -9.51 7.33
C VAL A 288 -3.29 -9.58 7.66
N LYS A 289 -2.88 -10.38 8.66
CA LYS A 289 -1.46 -10.62 8.94
C LYS A 289 -0.74 -11.32 7.78
N LEU A 290 -1.40 -12.27 7.13
CA LEU A 290 -0.84 -13.02 6.00
C LEU A 290 -0.80 -12.17 4.71
N THR A 291 -1.78 -11.28 4.53
CA THR A 291 -1.99 -10.48 3.32
C THR A 291 -2.11 -8.99 3.68
N PRO A 292 -1.04 -8.37 4.21
CA PRO A 292 -1.11 -7.01 4.75
C PRO A 292 -1.42 -5.94 3.69
N GLY A 293 -1.20 -6.25 2.41
CA GLY A 293 -1.53 -5.41 1.26
C GLY A 293 -2.86 -5.75 0.55
N ASP A 294 -3.65 -6.71 1.06
CA ASP A 294 -4.98 -7.01 0.51
C ASP A 294 -6.03 -6.06 1.10
N ALA A 295 -6.51 -5.14 0.26
CA ALA A 295 -7.54 -4.17 0.61
C ALA A 295 -8.82 -4.84 1.10
N PHE A 296 -9.22 -5.96 0.50
CA PHE A 296 -10.45 -6.66 0.83
C PHE A 296 -10.33 -7.46 2.13
N SER A 297 -9.14 -7.95 2.47
CA SER A 297 -8.85 -8.48 3.82
C SER A 297 -9.09 -7.43 4.90
N CYS A 298 -8.52 -6.24 4.72
CA CYS A 298 -8.70 -5.13 5.66
C CYS A 298 -10.16 -4.66 5.70
N GLY A 299 -10.81 -4.56 4.54
CA GLY A 299 -12.21 -4.17 4.41
C GLY A 299 -13.16 -5.15 5.11
N MET A 300 -12.93 -6.46 4.94
CA MET A 300 -13.69 -7.51 5.63
C MET A 300 -13.54 -7.42 7.15
N LEU A 301 -12.31 -7.26 7.65
CA LEU A 301 -12.08 -7.09 9.09
C LEU A 301 -12.76 -5.81 9.63
N GLY A 302 -12.68 -4.70 8.89
CA GLY A 302 -13.34 -3.45 9.25
C GLY A 302 -14.86 -3.57 9.31
N HIS A 303 -15.46 -4.27 8.35
CA HIS A 303 -16.90 -4.55 8.35
C HIS A 303 -17.31 -5.42 9.54
N LEU A 304 -16.53 -6.45 9.88
CA LEU A 304 -16.79 -7.27 11.07
C LEU A 304 -16.69 -6.47 12.38
N TYR A 305 -15.77 -5.49 12.46
CA TYR A 305 -15.72 -4.57 13.60
C TYR A 305 -16.93 -3.62 13.65
N LEU A 306 -17.41 -3.16 12.49
CA LEU A 306 -18.60 -2.33 12.40
C LEU A 306 -19.85 -3.06 12.90
N GLU A 307 -19.97 -4.36 12.60
CA GLU A 307 -21.04 -5.23 13.12
C GLU A 307 -20.98 -5.39 14.64
N LYS A 308 -19.79 -5.28 15.23
CA LYS A 308 -19.59 -5.23 16.68
C LYS A 308 -19.75 -3.82 17.26
N PHE A 309 -20.11 -2.84 16.42
CA PHE A 309 -20.16 -1.41 16.74
C PHE A 309 -18.82 -0.85 17.27
N ASN A 310 -17.70 -1.50 16.94
CA ASN A 310 -16.37 -1.03 17.27
C ASN A 310 -15.88 -0.07 16.18
N ILE A 311 -16.48 1.12 16.16
CA ILE A 311 -16.23 2.14 15.14
C ILE A 311 -14.74 2.55 15.06
N PRO A 312 -13.99 2.73 16.17
CA PRO A 312 -12.57 3.04 16.09
C PRO A 312 -11.75 1.99 15.31
N MET A 313 -11.95 0.70 15.61
CA MET A 313 -11.25 -0.38 14.90
C MET A 313 -11.74 -0.54 13.45
N ALA A 314 -13.03 -0.34 13.21
CA ALA A 314 -13.60 -0.34 11.88
C ALA A 314 -12.95 0.76 11.02
N LEU A 315 -12.87 1.99 11.52
CA LEU A 315 -12.22 3.11 10.84
C LEU A 315 -10.73 2.85 10.61
N ALA A 316 -10.02 2.22 11.55
CA ALA A 316 -8.62 1.86 11.33
C ALA A 316 -8.46 0.90 10.13
N CYS A 317 -9.24 -0.18 10.11
CA CYS A 317 -9.21 -1.18 9.05
C CYS A 317 -9.69 -0.63 7.69
N LEU A 318 -10.76 0.16 7.70
CA LEU A 318 -11.37 0.71 6.49
C LEU A 318 -10.57 1.87 5.91
N SER A 319 -9.94 2.68 6.76
CA SER A 319 -8.98 3.70 6.32
C SER A 319 -7.77 3.05 5.65
N ARG A 320 -7.24 1.96 6.24
CA ARG A 320 -6.20 1.17 5.59
C ARG A 320 -6.71 0.58 4.26
N SER A 321 -7.88 -0.04 4.25
CA SER A 321 -8.49 -0.59 3.03
C SER A 321 -8.64 0.47 1.93
N TYR A 322 -9.09 1.68 2.27
CA TYR A 322 -9.17 2.83 1.36
C TYR A 322 -7.81 3.25 0.82
N TRP A 323 -6.77 3.24 1.66
CA TRP A 323 -5.40 3.48 1.21
C TRP A 323 -4.83 2.38 0.32
N LEU A 324 -5.34 1.16 0.41
CA LEU A 324 -4.95 0.06 -0.48
C LEU A 324 -5.80 0.05 -1.77
N GLU A 325 -7.04 0.53 -1.76
CA GLU A 325 -7.90 0.56 -2.96
C GLU A 325 -8.89 1.75 -2.95
N PRO A 326 -8.42 2.99 -3.19
CA PRO A 326 -9.22 4.21 -3.07
C PRO A 326 -10.20 4.39 -4.23
N ASN A 327 -10.05 3.60 -5.30
CA ASN A 327 -10.96 3.59 -6.45
C ASN A 327 -11.90 2.38 -6.43
N SER A 328 -11.90 1.58 -5.36
CA SER A 328 -12.88 0.51 -5.19
C SER A 328 -14.16 1.06 -4.56
N ALA A 329 -15.26 1.03 -5.31
CA ALA A 329 -16.57 1.48 -4.81
C ALA A 329 -17.00 0.75 -3.54
N MET A 330 -16.68 -0.54 -3.43
CA MET A 330 -16.97 -1.34 -2.24
C MET A 330 -16.20 -0.85 -1.00
N VAL A 331 -14.93 -0.47 -1.18
CA VAL A 331 -14.09 0.03 -0.08
C VAL A 331 -14.58 1.41 0.38
N VAL A 332 -14.84 2.31 -0.57
CA VAL A 332 -15.40 3.65 -0.26
C VAL A 332 -16.76 3.54 0.42
N PHE A 333 -17.60 2.61 -0.02
CA PHE A 333 -18.89 2.33 0.57
C PHE A 333 -18.80 1.86 2.03
N PHE A 334 -17.96 0.87 2.33
CA PHE A 334 -17.80 0.39 3.71
C PHE A 334 -17.21 1.48 4.64
N LEU A 335 -16.29 2.30 4.12
CA LEU A 335 -15.79 3.47 4.85
C LEU A 335 -16.93 4.47 5.15
N GLY A 336 -17.79 4.74 4.16
CA GLY A 336 -18.99 5.55 4.34
C GLY A 336 -19.96 4.99 5.38
N GLN A 337 -20.14 3.67 5.43
CA GLN A 337 -20.97 3.02 6.45
C GLN A 337 -20.41 3.21 7.87
N ALA A 338 -19.08 3.11 8.03
CA ALA A 338 -18.45 3.35 9.33
C ALA A 338 -18.60 4.80 9.78
N PHE A 339 -18.45 5.77 8.87
CA PHE A 339 -18.71 7.18 9.20
C PHE A 339 -20.18 7.47 9.50
N HIS A 340 -21.10 6.81 8.79
CA HIS A 340 -22.53 6.92 9.04
C HIS A 340 -22.91 6.40 10.43
N ALA A 341 -22.38 5.23 10.83
CA ALA A 341 -22.59 4.67 12.16
C ALA A 341 -22.02 5.54 13.30
N GLY A 342 -20.98 6.34 13.00
CA GLY A 342 -20.41 7.32 13.93
C GLY A 342 -21.08 8.70 13.90
N TYR A 343 -22.09 8.90 13.04
CA TYR A 343 -22.77 10.17 12.81
C TYR A 343 -21.85 11.31 12.32
N PHE A 344 -20.86 10.98 11.49
CA PHE A 344 -19.90 11.91 10.90
C PHE A 344 -20.36 12.42 9.54
N GLU A 345 -21.38 13.29 9.53
CA GLU A 345 -22.05 13.79 8.30
C GLU A 345 -21.07 14.25 7.21
N LYS A 346 -20.10 15.09 7.56
CA LYS A 346 -19.12 15.62 6.58
C LYS A 346 -18.31 14.50 5.93
N GLN A 347 -17.94 13.47 6.68
CA GLN A 347 -17.14 12.36 6.18
C GLN A 347 -17.99 11.42 5.33
N VAL A 348 -19.27 11.26 5.67
CA VAL A 348 -20.25 10.59 4.80
C VAL A 348 -20.37 11.31 3.46
N ASP A 349 -20.48 12.64 3.46
CA ASP A 349 -20.58 13.43 2.23
C ASP A 349 -19.32 13.29 1.36
N LEU A 350 -18.13 13.27 1.97
CA LEU A 350 -16.88 13.00 1.25
C LEU A 350 -16.87 11.61 0.60
N CYS A 351 -17.31 10.57 1.33
CA CYS A 351 -17.41 9.21 0.81
C CYS A 351 -18.43 9.11 -0.34
N LEU A 352 -19.62 9.70 -0.18
CA LEU A 352 -20.66 9.70 -1.21
C LEU A 352 -20.19 10.45 -2.47
N ALA A 353 -19.56 11.62 -2.32
CA ALA A 353 -19.00 12.37 -3.45
C ALA A 353 -17.95 11.53 -4.21
N LYS A 354 -17.02 10.90 -3.50
CA LYS A 354 -16.01 10.02 -4.10
C LYS A 354 -16.66 8.82 -4.80
N LEU A 355 -17.66 8.21 -4.18
CA LEU A 355 -18.35 7.03 -4.69
C LEU A 355 -19.12 7.34 -5.98
N HIS A 356 -19.75 8.52 -6.09
CA HIS A 356 -20.46 8.97 -7.31
C HIS A 356 -19.56 9.03 -8.55
N ASP A 357 -18.26 9.29 -8.37
CA ASP A 357 -17.28 9.35 -9.45
C ASP A 357 -16.80 7.96 -9.92
N LEU A 358 -17.13 6.88 -9.21
CA LEU A 358 -16.62 5.54 -9.51
C LEU A 358 -17.50 4.78 -10.52
N PRO A 359 -16.91 4.08 -11.51
CA PRO A 359 -17.66 3.37 -12.55
C PRO A 359 -18.63 2.31 -12.01
N GLU A 360 -18.26 1.58 -10.95
CA GLU A 360 -19.09 0.54 -10.35
C GLU A 360 -20.37 1.12 -9.75
N TYR A 361 -20.27 2.28 -9.11
CA TYR A 361 -21.44 2.99 -8.58
C TYR A 361 -22.37 3.46 -9.70
N GLN A 362 -21.83 4.04 -10.76
CA GLN A 362 -22.62 4.52 -11.89
C GLN A 362 -23.40 3.38 -12.57
N LYS A 363 -22.84 2.17 -12.54
CA LYS A 363 -23.49 0.97 -13.10
C LYS A 363 -24.60 0.44 -12.19
N GLU A 364 -24.36 0.37 -10.88
CA GLU A 364 -25.25 -0.32 -9.91
C GLU A 364 -25.41 0.50 -8.61
N PRO A 365 -26.00 1.72 -8.64
CA PRO A 365 -25.99 2.65 -7.51
C PRO A 365 -26.77 2.15 -6.29
N ASP A 366 -27.82 1.36 -6.53
CA ASP A 366 -28.67 0.79 -5.46
C ASP A 366 -27.89 -0.17 -4.54
N GLN A 367 -26.76 -0.72 -4.98
CA GLN A 367 -25.94 -1.61 -4.15
C GLN A 367 -25.12 -0.87 -3.09
N PHE A 368 -24.98 0.45 -3.23
CA PHE A 368 -24.12 1.27 -2.39
C PHE A 368 -24.90 2.29 -1.55
N GLN A 369 -26.19 2.05 -1.32
CA GLN A 369 -27.01 2.83 -0.39
C GLN A 369 -26.58 2.53 1.04
N LEU A 370 -26.27 3.56 1.83
CA LEU A 370 -25.84 3.39 3.22
C LEU A 370 -27.01 2.94 4.12
N GLY A 371 -28.23 3.29 3.72
CA GLY A 371 -29.46 3.02 4.44
C GLY A 371 -29.81 4.11 5.45
N VAL A 372 -30.89 3.86 6.19
CA VAL A 372 -31.46 4.77 7.19
C VAL A 372 -31.51 4.08 8.53
N GLU A 373 -31.06 4.78 9.57
CA GLU A 373 -31.28 4.40 10.96
C GLU A 373 -32.64 4.93 11.43
N LEU A 374 -33.55 4.03 11.77
CA LEU A 374 -34.94 4.36 12.11
C LEU A 374 -35.22 4.10 13.59
N PHE A 375 -35.62 5.15 14.30
CA PHE A 375 -36.09 5.08 15.68
C PHE A 375 -37.59 5.31 15.74
N ILE A 376 -38.34 4.36 16.29
CA ILE A 376 -39.79 4.48 16.46
C ILE A 376 -40.12 4.41 17.95
N LYS A 377 -40.78 5.47 18.45
CA LYS A 377 -41.18 5.64 19.85
C LYS A 377 -42.68 5.89 19.95
N CYS A 378 -43.25 5.60 21.11
CA CYS A 378 -44.63 5.91 21.45
C CYS A 378 -44.70 6.24 22.93
N ASP A 379 -45.50 7.23 23.30
CA ASP A 379 -45.69 7.60 24.71
C ASP A 379 -46.54 6.57 25.47
N THR A 380 -47.36 5.79 24.76
CA THR A 380 -48.11 4.68 25.37
C THR A 380 -47.21 3.44 25.51
N PRO A 381 -47.05 2.90 26.73
CA PRO A 381 -46.37 1.63 26.95
C PRO A 381 -47.04 0.51 26.15
N GLU A 382 -46.27 -0.51 25.77
CA GLU A 382 -46.80 -1.69 25.05
C GLU A 382 -47.30 -1.43 23.62
N ALA A 383 -47.14 -0.21 23.11
CA ALA A 383 -47.40 0.07 21.70
C ALA A 383 -46.45 -0.77 20.81
N HIS A 384 -47.00 -1.41 19.80
CA HIS A 384 -46.25 -2.12 18.77
C HIS A 384 -46.18 -1.27 17.51
N ALA A 385 -45.20 -1.53 16.65
CA ALA A 385 -45.09 -0.88 15.36
C ALA A 385 -45.02 -1.91 14.23
N THR A 386 -45.54 -1.50 13.07
CA THR A 386 -45.25 -2.14 11.79
C THR A 386 -44.55 -1.16 10.86
N LEU A 387 -43.66 -1.67 10.01
CA LEU A 387 -43.02 -0.94 8.92
C LEU A 387 -43.39 -1.66 7.61
N ASP A 388 -44.03 -0.94 6.70
CA ASP A 388 -44.51 -1.45 5.41
C ASP A 388 -45.36 -2.72 5.56
N GLY A 389 -46.19 -2.75 6.61
CA GLY A 389 -47.07 -3.87 6.93
C GLY A 389 -46.39 -5.04 7.64
N ARG A 390 -45.08 -5.00 7.86
CA ARG A 390 -44.34 -6.03 8.61
C ARG A 390 -44.23 -5.64 10.09
N PRO A 391 -44.58 -6.53 11.04
CA PRO A 391 -44.34 -6.27 12.46
C PRO A 391 -42.85 -6.08 12.74
N VAL A 392 -42.48 -4.96 13.40
CA VAL A 392 -41.08 -4.66 13.76
C VAL A 392 -40.82 -4.71 15.27
N GLY A 393 -41.86 -4.77 16.09
CA GLY A 393 -41.75 -5.03 17.53
C GLY A 393 -42.44 -3.99 18.40
N ARG A 394 -42.12 -4.01 19.69
CA ARG A 394 -42.65 -3.11 20.71
C ARG A 394 -41.80 -1.84 20.80
N CYS A 395 -42.43 -0.67 20.92
CA CYS A 395 -41.75 0.61 21.11
C CYS A 395 -41.17 0.73 22.54
N PRO A 396 -40.02 1.43 22.72
CA PRO A 396 -39.18 2.04 21.67
C PRO A 396 -38.34 0.99 20.92
N LEU A 397 -38.11 1.22 19.64
CA LEU A 397 -37.30 0.35 18.79
C LEU A 397 -36.32 1.17 17.93
N GLN A 398 -35.20 0.54 17.60
CA GLN A 398 -34.19 1.02 16.68
C GLN A 398 -33.96 -0.04 15.60
N MET A 399 -33.86 0.40 14.36
CA MET A 399 -33.59 -0.44 13.21
C MET A 399 -32.52 0.24 12.35
N SER A 400 -31.60 -0.53 11.79
CA SER A 400 -30.54 -0.06 10.88
C SER A 400 -30.73 -0.63 9.48
N GLY A 401 -30.12 0.00 8.48
CA GLY A 401 -30.12 -0.48 7.10
C GLY A 401 -31.50 -0.42 6.42
N ILE A 402 -32.37 0.49 6.85
CA ILE A 402 -33.66 0.69 6.18
C ILE A 402 -33.39 1.34 4.82
N LYS A 403 -33.97 0.78 3.76
CA LYS A 403 -33.78 1.32 2.42
C LYS A 403 -34.31 2.75 2.36
N PRO A 404 -33.66 3.68 1.65
CA PRO A 404 -34.24 4.97 1.37
C PRO A 404 -35.50 4.83 0.50
N GLY A 405 -36.44 5.77 0.63
CA GLY A 405 -37.68 5.80 -0.13
C GLY A 405 -38.94 5.97 0.72
N HIS A 406 -40.09 5.61 0.16
CA HIS A 406 -41.38 5.77 0.82
C HIS A 406 -41.66 4.61 1.78
N HIS A 407 -41.92 4.95 3.04
CA HIS A 407 -42.24 3.99 4.08
C HIS A 407 -43.53 4.32 4.79
N ARG A 408 -44.22 3.28 5.26
CA ARG A 408 -45.41 3.38 6.09
C ARG A 408 -45.15 2.79 7.47
N ILE A 409 -45.16 3.66 8.48
CA ILE A 409 -45.10 3.29 9.89
C ILE A 409 -46.53 3.18 10.42
N VAL A 410 -46.83 2.14 11.20
CA VAL A 410 -48.12 2.04 11.90
C VAL A 410 -47.89 1.72 13.36
N TRP A 411 -48.28 2.61 14.26
CA TRP A 411 -48.34 2.32 15.68
C TRP A 411 -49.64 1.60 16.00
N GLN A 412 -49.56 0.53 16.79
CA GLN A 412 -50.66 -0.28 17.29
C GLN A 412 -50.68 -0.15 18.81
N LEU A 413 -51.71 0.50 19.34
CA LEU A 413 -51.88 0.71 20.78
C LEU A 413 -52.48 -0.54 21.45
N PRO A 414 -52.31 -0.71 22.77
CA PRO A 414 -52.87 -1.85 23.51
C PRO A 414 -54.40 -1.96 23.43
N ASP A 415 -55.09 -0.84 23.22
CA ASP A 415 -56.55 -0.79 23.05
C ASP A 415 -57.02 -1.19 21.64
N GLY A 416 -56.08 -1.59 20.76
CA GLY A 416 -56.34 -2.02 19.38
C GLY A 416 -56.41 -0.87 18.37
N LYS A 417 -56.32 0.39 18.80
CA LYS A 417 -56.26 1.52 17.85
C LYS A 417 -54.96 1.52 17.09
N GLN A 418 -55.04 1.94 15.84
CA GLN A 418 -53.89 2.06 14.95
C GLN A 418 -53.71 3.49 14.46
N HIS A 419 -52.47 3.93 14.36
CA HIS A 419 -52.11 5.23 13.80
C HIS A 419 -51.11 5.04 12.64
N PRO A 420 -51.55 5.12 11.37
CA PRO A 420 -50.65 5.05 10.23
C PRO A 420 -49.99 6.40 9.93
N TYR A 421 -48.73 6.36 9.53
CA TYR A 421 -47.95 7.51 9.11
C TYR A 421 -47.09 7.13 7.90
N THR A 422 -47.01 8.03 6.92
CA THR A 422 -46.21 7.81 5.71
C THR A 422 -45.12 8.86 5.64
N VAL A 423 -43.91 8.42 5.33
CA VAL A 423 -42.73 9.28 5.28
C VAL A 423 -41.82 8.86 4.12
N THR A 424 -41.09 9.82 3.57
CA THR A 424 -39.98 9.56 2.65
C THR A 424 -38.69 9.66 3.45
N LEU A 425 -37.89 8.59 3.45
CA LEU A 425 -36.61 8.53 4.12
C LEU A 425 -35.49 8.73 3.08
N GLU A 426 -34.56 9.63 3.36
CA GLU A 426 -33.40 9.89 2.51
C GLU A 426 -32.21 9.02 2.94
N ASP A 427 -31.36 8.65 1.99
CA ASP A 427 -30.20 7.80 2.28
C ASP A 427 -29.23 8.48 3.26
N ALA A 428 -28.53 7.66 4.04
CA ALA A 428 -27.54 8.08 5.02
C ALA A 428 -28.11 9.03 6.10
N THR A 429 -29.36 8.84 6.51
CA THR A 429 -30.01 9.63 7.57
C THR A 429 -30.36 8.81 8.80
N VAL A 430 -30.55 9.52 9.91
CA VAL A 430 -31.13 9.02 11.16
C VAL A 430 -32.51 9.65 11.28
N ALA A 431 -33.55 8.82 11.22
CA ALA A 431 -34.94 9.25 11.29
C ALA A 431 -35.58 8.77 12.59
N LYS A 432 -36.06 9.72 13.40
CA LYS A 432 -36.70 9.46 14.69
C LYS A 432 -38.15 9.90 14.61
N PHE A 433 -39.07 9.01 14.98
CA PHE A 433 -40.50 9.30 15.06
C PHE A 433 -41.04 8.91 16.43
N ARG A 434 -41.80 9.81 17.06
CA ARG A 434 -42.50 9.56 18.32
C ARG A 434 -43.97 9.90 18.16
N TYR A 435 -44.83 8.91 18.37
CA TYR A 435 -46.27 9.11 18.41
C TYR A 435 -46.74 9.50 19.81
N HIS A 436 -47.61 10.51 19.89
CA HIS A 436 -48.19 11.07 21.11
C HIS A 436 -49.72 10.85 21.14
N PRO A 437 -50.21 9.69 21.62
CA PRO A 437 -51.61 9.29 21.46
C PRO A 437 -52.63 10.26 22.08
N ASP A 438 -52.27 10.96 23.15
CA ASP A 438 -53.14 11.93 23.82
C ASP A 438 -53.44 13.16 22.94
N SER A 439 -52.49 13.56 22.11
CA SER A 439 -52.62 14.69 21.17
C SER A 439 -53.02 14.25 19.76
N GLY A 440 -52.68 13.00 19.39
CA GLY A 440 -52.79 12.51 18.03
C GLY A 440 -51.63 12.91 17.11
N ASP A 441 -50.66 13.67 17.63
CA ASP A 441 -49.53 14.20 16.85
C ASP A 441 -48.31 13.25 16.83
N ILE A 442 -47.43 13.47 15.84
CA ILE A 442 -46.15 12.79 15.71
C ILE A 442 -45.02 13.81 15.72
N SER A 443 -44.14 13.70 16.71
CA SER A 443 -42.86 14.39 16.69
C SER A 443 -41.88 13.63 15.81
N HIS A 444 -41.17 14.33 14.92
CA HIS A 444 -40.15 13.72 14.08
C HIS A 444 -38.87 14.56 14.00
N GLU A 445 -37.76 13.87 13.82
CA GLU A 445 -36.44 14.44 13.58
C GLU A 445 -35.76 13.57 12.52
N ILE A 446 -35.31 14.18 11.42
CA ILE A 446 -34.47 13.50 10.43
C ILE A 446 -33.17 14.30 10.39
N SER A 447 -32.06 13.66 10.77
CA SER A 447 -30.75 14.30 10.86
C SER A 447 -29.66 13.36 10.36
N ARG A 448 -28.50 13.92 10.01
CA ARG A 448 -27.26 13.15 9.75
C ARG A 448 -26.24 13.28 10.88
N SER A 449 -26.57 14.11 11.86
CA SER A 449 -25.73 14.49 12.99
C SER A 449 -26.12 13.73 14.25
N GLY A 450 -25.12 13.35 15.03
CA GLY A 450 -25.30 12.68 16.31
C GLY A 450 -24.03 12.74 17.13
N ALA A 451 -24.09 12.16 18.31
CA ALA A 451 -22.93 11.96 19.17
C ALA A 451 -22.97 10.53 19.69
N VAL A 452 -21.83 9.84 19.62
CA VAL A 452 -21.63 8.52 20.21
C VAL A 452 -20.68 8.69 21.39
N THR A 453 -21.07 8.16 22.55
CA THR A 453 -20.22 8.12 23.73
C THR A 453 -19.65 6.71 23.88
N ILE A 454 -18.32 6.60 23.92
CA ILE A 454 -17.61 5.36 24.24
C ILE A 454 -17.33 5.33 25.73
N PHE A 455 -17.60 4.19 26.35
CA PHE A 455 -17.23 3.91 27.74
C PHE A 455 -16.05 2.95 27.76
N ASP A 456 -14.96 3.37 28.37
CA ASP A 456 -13.75 2.56 28.53
C ASP A 456 -13.19 2.70 29.96
N ASN A 457 -13.05 1.58 30.66
CA ASN A 457 -12.49 1.51 32.03
C ASN A 457 -13.09 2.54 33.02
N GLY A 458 -14.40 2.79 32.91
CA GLY A 458 -15.12 3.74 33.78
C GLY A 458 -15.03 5.21 33.35
N ASN A 459 -14.36 5.52 32.24
CA ASN A 459 -14.33 6.85 31.64
C ASN A 459 -15.25 6.91 30.40
N ALA A 460 -16.00 8.00 30.28
CA ALA A 460 -16.79 8.31 29.09
C ALA A 460 -16.03 9.29 28.21
N LYS A 461 -15.94 9.01 26.91
CA LYS A 461 -15.37 9.92 25.89
C LYS A 461 -16.31 9.99 24.70
N LEU A 462 -16.34 11.14 24.04
CA LEU A 462 -17.04 11.25 22.76
C LEU A 462 -16.21 10.53 21.68
N LEU A 463 -16.92 9.85 20.76
CA LEU A 463 -16.29 9.14 19.66
C LEU A 463 -15.47 10.08 18.77
N ASP A 464 -15.96 11.31 18.53
CA ASP A 464 -15.26 12.32 17.72
C ASP A 464 -13.88 12.70 18.28
N GLU A 465 -13.72 12.70 19.61
CA GLU A 465 -12.42 12.88 20.27
C GLU A 465 -11.49 11.68 20.01
N VAL A 466 -12.04 10.46 20.10
CA VAL A 466 -11.29 9.21 19.96
C VAL A 466 -10.81 9.01 18.52
N VAL A 467 -11.64 9.33 17.53
CA VAL A 467 -11.33 9.12 16.10
C VAL A 467 -11.02 10.42 15.36
N SER A 468 -10.67 11.48 16.07
CA SER A 468 -10.40 12.82 15.51
C SER A 468 -9.42 12.80 14.32
N ALA A 469 -8.43 11.90 14.32
CA ALA A 469 -7.49 11.73 13.21
C ALA A 469 -8.14 11.30 11.88
N TYR A 470 -9.31 10.65 11.92
CA TYR A 470 -10.07 10.20 10.74
C TYR A 470 -11.06 11.27 10.24
N LEU A 471 -11.28 12.33 11.00
CA LEU A 471 -12.22 13.41 10.67
C LEU A 471 -11.54 14.47 9.80
N VAL A 472 -11.34 14.13 8.54
CA VAL A 472 -10.54 14.90 7.57
C VAL A 472 -11.38 15.78 6.66
N ASP A 473 -10.74 16.77 6.05
CA ASP A 473 -11.35 17.63 5.00
C ASP A 473 -11.32 16.99 3.61
N ASP A 474 -10.44 16.03 3.41
CA ASP A 474 -10.22 15.31 2.16
C ASP A 474 -9.85 13.85 2.49
N LEU A 475 -10.49 12.87 1.85
CA LEU A 475 -10.23 11.45 2.09
C LEU A 475 -8.75 11.08 1.82
N ALA A 476 -8.03 11.82 0.98
CA ALA A 476 -6.59 11.63 0.75
C ALA A 476 -5.72 11.98 1.98
N LEU A 477 -6.30 12.60 3.01
CA LEU A 477 -5.65 12.91 4.28
C LEU A 477 -5.99 11.92 5.39
N LEU A 478 -6.82 10.91 5.11
CA LEU A 478 -7.10 9.86 6.09
C LEU A 478 -5.82 9.24 6.63
N PRO A 479 -5.77 8.86 7.91
CA PRO A 479 -4.61 8.23 8.47
C PRO A 479 -4.36 6.89 7.77
N GLN A 480 -3.11 6.42 7.84
CA GLN A 480 -2.71 5.15 7.26
C GLN A 480 -2.27 4.19 8.38
N PRO A 481 -3.21 3.50 9.04
CA PRO A 481 -2.87 2.63 10.15
C PRO A 481 -2.02 1.45 9.69
N ALA A 482 -1.07 1.06 10.55
CA ALA A 482 -0.31 -0.16 10.36
C ALA A 482 -1.21 -1.39 10.55
N VAL A 483 -0.72 -2.57 10.16
CA VAL A 483 -1.49 -3.81 10.33
C VAL A 483 -1.77 -4.08 11.80
N GLU A 484 -0.82 -3.71 12.66
CA GLU A 484 -0.91 -3.77 14.11
C GLU A 484 -2.08 -2.94 14.63
N ASP A 485 -2.31 -1.73 14.08
CA ASP A 485 -3.43 -0.88 14.48
C ASP A 485 -4.79 -1.46 14.06
N CYS A 486 -4.81 -2.31 13.03
CA CYS A 486 -6.01 -3.00 12.56
C CYS A 486 -6.35 -4.27 13.37
N ILE A 487 -5.37 -4.89 14.02
CA ILE A 487 -5.52 -6.21 14.68
C ILE A 487 -5.29 -6.16 16.20
N CYS A 488 -4.56 -5.17 16.70
CA CYS A 488 -4.38 -4.96 18.13
C CYS A 488 -5.59 -4.20 18.64
N ASN A 489 -6.35 -4.85 19.51
CA ASN A 489 -7.31 -4.15 20.36
C ASN A 489 -6.52 -3.20 21.27
N PRO A 490 -6.75 -1.87 21.26
CA PRO A 490 -6.06 -0.95 22.18
C PRO A 490 -6.27 -1.31 23.66
N ASN A 491 -7.28 -2.14 23.97
CA ASN A 491 -7.57 -2.64 25.30
C ASN A 491 -7.79 -4.15 25.30
N SER A 492 -6.72 -4.94 25.11
CA SER A 492 -6.77 -6.39 25.32
C SER A 492 -6.87 -6.73 26.81
N GLU A 493 -8.09 -6.69 27.35
CA GLU A 493 -8.70 -7.63 28.30
C GLU A 493 -10.16 -7.18 28.54
N ASP A 494 -11.12 -8.09 28.40
CA ASP A 494 -12.56 -7.95 28.68
C ASP A 494 -13.42 -6.96 27.86
N ILE A 495 -13.85 -7.36 26.66
CA ILE A 495 -15.22 -7.05 26.20
C ILE A 495 -15.81 -8.26 25.44
N LEU A 496 -16.21 -9.28 26.19
CA LEU A 496 -17.20 -10.25 25.73
C LEU A 496 -18.52 -10.00 26.47
N ALA A 497 -19.56 -9.80 25.66
CA ALA A 497 -20.99 -9.93 25.95
C ALA A 497 -21.79 -8.66 26.34
N PRO A 498 -23.08 -8.63 25.94
CA PRO A 498 -23.81 -7.41 25.60
C PRO A 498 -24.65 -6.92 26.79
N ARG A 499 -24.71 -5.61 26.99
CA ARG A 499 -25.80 -5.00 27.77
C ARG A 499 -26.24 -3.70 27.12
N SER A 500 -27.44 -3.77 26.54
CA SER A 500 -28.43 -2.69 26.52
C SER A 500 -28.01 -1.48 27.36
N LEU A 501 -27.53 -0.43 26.70
CA LEU A 501 -27.47 0.95 27.21
C LEU A 501 -27.02 1.84 26.05
N ILE A 502 -27.92 2.02 25.08
CA ILE A 502 -27.94 3.26 24.30
C ILE A 502 -28.71 4.24 25.18
N GLU A 503 -28.01 4.95 26.05
CA GLU A 503 -28.55 6.15 26.69
C GLU A 503 -27.92 7.39 26.05
N ALA A 504 -28.83 8.20 25.50
CA ALA A 504 -28.69 9.57 25.03
C ALA A 504 -27.71 9.83 23.86
N VAL A 505 -28.27 9.79 22.64
CA VAL A 505 -27.90 10.76 21.59
C VAL A 505 -28.41 12.12 22.10
N GLU A 506 -27.56 12.89 22.77
CA GLU A 506 -27.88 14.27 23.11
C GLU A 506 -27.61 15.17 21.89
N PRO A 507 -28.59 15.98 21.45
CA PRO A 507 -28.37 16.93 20.37
C PRO A 507 -27.34 17.98 20.80
N LYS A 508 -26.39 18.32 19.92
CA LYS A 508 -25.72 19.62 20.00
C LYS A 508 -26.81 20.68 19.84
N SER A 509 -27.11 21.39 20.92
CA SER A 509 -27.93 22.60 20.86
C SER A 509 -27.20 23.62 19.99
N LEU A 510 -27.91 24.16 19.00
CA LEU A 510 -27.46 25.26 18.14
C LEU A 510 -27.03 26.49 18.95
#